data_AF-A0A088S803-F1
#
_entry.id   AF-A0A088S803-F1
#
_cell.length_a   1.000
_cell.length_b   1.000
_cell.length_c   1.000
_cell.angle_alpha   90.00
_cell.angle_beta   90.00
_cell.angle_gamma   90.00
#
_symmetry.space_group_name_H-M   'P 1'
#
loop_
_entity.id
_entity.type
_entity.pdbx_description
1 polymer ?
#
loop_
_entity_poly.entity_id
_entity_poly.type
_entity_poly.pdbx_seq_one_letter_code
_entity_poly.pdbx_strand_id
1 'polypeptide(L)'
;VHYFRWFGSPEDPFGWYYNLLALMTHVSDASLWMRLPDLAAGLVCWLLLSREVLPRLGPAVAASKPAYWAAAMVLLTAWMPFNNGLRPEGIIALGS
;
A
#
# COMPACT_ATOMS: atom_id res chain seq x y z
N VAL A 1 -1.08 21.83 -0.97
CA VAL A 1 -2.09 22.87 -0.68
C VAL A 1 -3.47 22.25 -0.86
N HIS A 2 -4.35 22.40 0.12
CA HIS A 2 -5.73 21.95 -0.01
C HIS A 2 -6.46 22.78 -1.06
N TYR A 3 -6.72 22.13 -2.20
CA TYR A 3 -7.31 22.79 -3.37
C TYR A 3 -8.81 23.04 -3.23
N PHE A 4 -9.55 22.08 -2.67
CA PHE A 4 -11.02 22.11 -2.62
C PHE A 4 -11.61 22.77 -1.37
N ARG A 5 -10.80 22.99 -0.32
CA ARG A 5 -11.27 23.49 0.97
C ARG A 5 -10.14 24.22 1.71
N TRP A 6 -10.49 25.00 2.73
CA TRP A 6 -9.54 25.72 3.61
C TRP A 6 -8.68 26.78 2.91
N PHE A 7 -9.24 27.48 1.92
CA PHE A 7 -8.65 28.69 1.31
C PHE A 7 -7.20 28.52 0.83
N GLY A 8 -6.83 27.34 0.32
CA GLY A 8 -5.46 27.11 -0.15
C GLY A 8 -4.44 26.93 0.99
N SER A 9 -4.87 26.57 2.19
CA SER A 9 -3.96 26.19 3.28
C SER A 9 -3.07 25.01 2.85
N PRO A 10 -1.76 25.00 3.18
CA PRO A 10 -0.89 23.85 2.95
C PRO A 10 -1.40 22.61 3.69
N GLU A 11 -1.08 21.42 3.16
CA GLU A 11 -1.42 20.11 3.76
C GLU A 11 -0.27 19.59 4.65
N ASP A 12 0.73 20.44 4.89
CA ASP A 12 1.86 20.13 5.76
C ASP A 12 1.37 20.05 7.22
N PRO A 13 1.81 19.03 7.99
CA PRO A 13 3.01 18.21 7.80
C PRO A 13 2.82 16.87 7.05
N PHE A 14 1.60 16.52 6.64
CA PHE A 14 1.30 15.19 6.09
C PHE A 14 1.50 15.07 4.57
N GLY A 15 1.78 16.18 3.88
CA GLY A 15 1.82 16.27 2.42
C GLY A 15 3.01 15.63 1.71
N TRP A 16 3.95 15.00 2.43
CA TRP A 16 5.18 14.43 1.82
C TRP A 16 4.88 13.40 0.72
N TYR A 17 3.85 12.57 0.92
CA TYR A 17 3.45 11.57 -0.06
C TYR A 17 2.83 12.22 -1.31
N TYR A 18 2.04 13.29 -1.12
CA TYR A 18 1.48 14.04 -2.24
C TYR A 18 2.55 14.78 -3.05
N ASN A 19 3.65 15.22 -2.41
CA ASN A 19 4.80 15.78 -3.12
C ASN A 19 5.48 14.73 -4.01
N LEU A 20 5.59 13.48 -3.56
CA LEU A 20 6.10 12.37 -4.39
C LEU A 20 5.19 12.11 -5.60
N LEU A 21 3.86 12.06 -5.38
CA LEU A 21 2.90 11.90 -6.47
C LEU A 21 2.96 13.07 -7.46
N ALA A 22 3.15 14.30 -6.97
CA ALA A 22 3.36 15.48 -7.81
C ALA A 22 4.65 15.40 -8.63
N LEU A 23 5.69 14.72 -8.15
CA LEU A 23 6.88 14.44 -8.98
C LEU A 23 6.58 13.39 -10.06
N MET A 24 5.76 12.38 -9.75
CA MET A 24 5.37 11.36 -10.71
C MET A 24 4.50 11.91 -11.85
N THR A 25 3.71 12.96 -11.62
CA THR A 25 2.85 13.56 -12.66
C THR A 25 3.67 14.23 -13.77
N HIS A 26 4.92 14.63 -13.50
CA HIS A 26 5.82 15.16 -14.52
C HIS A 26 6.18 14.13 -15.60
N VAL A 27 6.09 12.83 -15.30
CA VAL A 27 6.35 11.76 -16.27
C VAL A 27 5.05 11.40 -16.99
N SER A 28 3.99 11.11 -16.24
CA SER A 28 2.67 10.77 -16.78
C SER A 28 1.60 10.93 -15.70
N ASP A 29 0.40 11.30 -16.10
CA ASP A 29 -0.82 11.38 -15.29
C ASP A 29 -1.75 10.17 -15.53
N ALA A 30 -1.28 9.17 -16.27
CA ALA A 30 -2.04 7.95 -16.53
C ALA A 30 -2.39 7.21 -15.23
N SER A 31 -3.64 6.75 -15.12
CA SER A 31 -4.15 6.02 -13.93
C SER A 31 -3.26 4.83 -13.55
N LEU A 32 -2.75 4.08 -14.55
CA LEU A 32 -1.88 2.93 -14.30
C LEU A 32 -0.55 3.34 -13.67
N TRP A 33 0.02 4.47 -14.10
CA TRP A 33 1.29 4.99 -13.58
C TRP A 33 1.15 5.52 -12.15
N MET A 34 0.09 6.29 -11.90
CA MET A 34 -0.17 6.90 -10.60
C MET A 34 -0.41 5.88 -9.48
N ARG A 35 -0.96 4.71 -9.81
CA ARG A 35 -1.23 3.63 -8.84
C ARG A 35 -0.06 2.66 -8.62
N LEU A 36 1.05 2.84 -9.34
CA LEU A 36 2.23 1.98 -9.16
C LEU A 36 2.76 1.95 -7.72
N PRO A 37 2.77 3.05 -6.94
CA PRO A 37 3.22 3.01 -5.55
C PRO A 37 2.37 2.08 -4.68
N ASP A 38 1.03 2.13 -4.83
CA ASP A 38 0.10 1.26 -4.09
C ASP A 38 0.27 -0.21 -4.48
N LEU A 39 0.48 -0.49 -5.78
CA LEU A 39 0.77 -1.85 -6.26
C LEU A 39 2.08 -2.37 -5.67
N ALA A 40 3.14 -1.55 -5.70
CA ALA A 40 4.44 -1.90 -5.13
C ALA A 40 4.32 -2.16 -3.62
N ALA A 41 3.58 -1.33 -2.89
CA ALA A 41 3.35 -1.52 -1.46
C ALA A 41 2.63 -2.84 -1.16
N GLY A 42 1.62 -3.21 -1.93
CA GLY A 42 0.92 -4.49 -1.79
C GLY A 42 1.84 -5.69 -2.04
N LEU A 43 2.72 -5.60 -3.04
CA LEU A 43 3.71 -6.64 -3.34
C LEU A 43 4.74 -6.80 -2.21
N VAL A 44 5.26 -5.69 -1.68
CA VAL A 44 6.21 -5.72 -0.56
C VAL A 44 5.53 -6.23 0.71
N CYS A 45 4.29 -5.81 0.98
CA CYS A 45 3.49 -6.30 2.11
C CYS A 45 3.34 -7.82 2.06
N TRP A 46 3.00 -8.38 0.90
CA TRP A 46 2.95 -9.83 0.71
C TRP A 46 4.31 -10.51 0.89
N LEU A 47 5.38 -9.89 0.40
CA LEU A 47 6.74 -10.42 0.54
C LEU A 47 7.15 -10.55 2.01
N LEU A 48 6.91 -9.50 2.79
CA LEU A 48 7.21 -9.46 4.22
C LEU A 48 6.32 -10.43 4.99
N LEU A 49 5.01 -10.47 4.69
CA LEU A 49 4.08 -11.38 5.34
C LEU A 49 4.47 -12.84 5.10
N SER A 50 4.80 -13.19 3.85
CA SER A 50 5.10 -14.57 3.45
C SER A 50 6.46 -15.07 3.93
N ARG A 51 7.47 -14.19 4.04
CA ARG A 51 8.85 -14.59 4.38
C ARG A 51 9.27 -14.28 5.80
N GLU A 52 8.81 -13.18 6.38
CA GLU A 52 9.23 -12.75 7.71
C GLU A 52 8.18 -13.11 8.77
N VAL A 53 6.89 -12.90 8.47
CA VAL A 53 5.82 -13.06 9.48
C VAL A 53 5.37 -14.52 9.60
N LEU A 54 4.93 -15.13 8.49
CA LEU A 54 4.37 -16.50 8.51
C LEU A 54 5.37 -17.55 9.04
N PRO A 55 6.67 -17.54 8.65
CA PRO A 55 7.64 -18.49 9.19
C PRO A 55 7.94 -18.27 10.68
N ARG A 56 7.83 -17.03 11.17
CA ARG A 56 8.10 -16.67 12.57
C ARG A 56 6.99 -17.11 13.52
N LEU A 57 5.77 -17.37 13.02
CA LEU A 57 4.66 -17.90 13.79
C LEU A 57 4.83 -19.38 14.18
N GLY A 58 5.82 -20.06 13.59
CA GLY A 58 6.27 -21.39 14.01
C GLY A 58 6.21 -22.45 12.91
N PRO A 59 6.81 -23.63 13.16
CA PRO A 59 7.01 -24.66 12.13
C PRO A 59 5.71 -25.21 11.53
N ALA A 60 4.64 -25.28 12.34
CA ALA A 60 3.33 -25.76 11.90
C ALA A 60 2.67 -24.83 10.88
N VAL A 61 2.83 -23.51 11.04
CA VAL A 61 2.31 -22.50 10.11
C VAL A 61 3.20 -22.44 8.87
N ALA A 62 4.53 -22.46 9.06
CA ALA A 62 5.51 -22.41 7.99
C ALA A 62 5.37 -23.58 6.99
N ALA A 63 5.02 -24.78 7.47
CA ALA A 63 4.82 -25.96 6.63
C ALA A 63 3.40 -26.09 6.04
N SER A 64 2.45 -25.27 6.49
CA SER A 64 1.03 -25.41 6.14
C SER A 64 0.65 -24.61 4.89
N LYS A 65 0.45 -25.30 3.76
CA LYS A 65 -0.06 -24.67 2.52
C LYS A 65 -1.39 -23.93 2.71
N PRO A 66 -2.39 -24.47 3.44
CA PRO A 66 -3.65 -23.75 3.70
C PRO A 66 -3.45 -22.42 4.42
N ALA A 67 -2.48 -22.31 5.33
CA ALA A 67 -2.20 -21.08 6.07
C ALA A 67 -1.73 -19.96 5.12
N TYR A 68 -0.85 -20.28 4.16
CA TYR A 68 -0.40 -19.32 3.14
C TYR A 68 -1.54 -18.89 2.22
N TRP A 69 -2.40 -19.82 1.78
CA TRP A 69 -3.56 -19.49 0.96
C TRP A 69 -4.57 -18.61 1.70
N ALA A 70 -4.85 -18.91 2.97
CA ALA A 70 -5.72 -18.07 3.79
C ALA A 70 -5.14 -16.66 3.95
N ALA A 71 -3.85 -16.53 4.27
CA ALA A 71 -3.19 -15.23 4.39
C ALA A 71 -3.22 -14.44 3.07
N ALA A 72 -2.96 -15.10 1.93
CA ALA A 72 -3.02 -14.48 0.61
C ALA A 72 -4.42 -13.97 0.27
N MET A 73 -5.45 -14.80 0.49
CA MET A 73 -6.84 -14.45 0.18
C MET A 73 -7.33 -13.32 1.07
N VAL A 74 -7.03 -13.36 2.37
CA VAL A 74 -7.39 -12.27 3.28
C VAL A 74 -6.71 -10.97 2.86
N LEU A 75 -5.41 -11.01 2.54
CA LEU A 75 -4.70 -9.84 2.04
C LEU A 75 -5.35 -9.29 0.76
N LEU A 76 -5.64 -10.15 -0.23
CA LEU A 76 -6.27 -9.72 -1.48
C LEU A 76 -7.65 -9.11 -1.28
N THR A 77 -8.50 -9.77 -0.49
CA THR A 77 -9.86 -9.29 -0.22
C THR A 77 -9.88 -7.98 0.57
N ALA A 78 -8.90 -7.74 1.44
CA ALA A 78 -8.74 -6.46 2.12
C ALA A 78 -8.11 -5.39 1.21
N TRP A 79 -7.16 -5.76 0.35
CA TRP A 79 -6.39 -4.81 -0.45
C TRP A 79 -7.15 -4.29 -1.67
N MET A 80 -7.83 -5.17 -2.42
CA MET A 80 -8.56 -4.80 -3.64
C MET A 80 -9.59 -3.67 -3.45
N PRO A 81 -10.47 -3.70 -2.43
CA PRO A 81 -11.48 -2.67 -2.26
C PRO A 81 -10.95 -1.36 -1.63
N PHE A 82 -9.91 -1.42 -0.81
CA PHE A 82 -9.48 -0.26 0.00
C PHE A 82 -8.18 0.41 -0.49
N ASN A 83 -7.23 -0.35 -1.03
CA ASN A 83 -5.84 0.09 -1.29
C ASN A 83 -5.49 0.10 -2.79
N ASN A 84 -6.44 0.52 -3.64
CA ASN A 84 -6.25 0.60 -5.11
C ASN A 84 -6.48 2.05 -5.60
N GLY A 85 -5.80 3.01 -4.98
CA GLY A 85 -6.06 4.44 -5.18
C GLY A 85 -4.79 5.29 -5.24
N LEU A 86 -4.91 6.54 -4.79
CA LEU A 86 -3.77 7.44 -4.50
C LEU A 86 -3.72 7.78 -3.01
N ARG A 87 -4.38 6.91 -2.25
CA ARG A 87 -4.76 7.10 -0.88
C ARG A 87 -3.62 6.50 -0.05
N PRO A 88 -3.05 7.23 0.93
CA PRO A 88 -1.82 6.81 1.60
C PRO A 88 -1.97 5.53 2.44
N GLU A 89 -3.18 4.97 2.57
CA GLU A 89 -3.51 3.78 3.33
C GLU A 89 -2.68 2.56 2.93
N GLY A 90 -2.38 2.37 1.64
CA GLY A 90 -1.53 1.27 1.18
C GLY A 90 -0.09 1.37 1.71
N ILE A 91 0.44 2.59 1.77
CA ILE A 91 1.78 2.88 2.30
C ILE A 91 1.80 2.76 3.83
N ILE A 92 0.74 3.21 4.49
CA ILE A 92 0.60 3.09 5.95
C ILE A 92 0.53 1.62 6.36
N ALA A 93 -0.26 0.81 5.66
CA ALA A 93 -0.39 -0.63 5.93
C ALA A 93 0.93 -1.40 5.72
N LEU A 94 1.82 -0.90 4.87
CA LEU A 94 3.17 -1.44 4.72
C LEU A 94 4.10 -1.01 5.86
N GLY A 95 3.94 0.20 6.37
CA GLY A 95 4.80 0.76 7.43
C GLY A 95 4.44 0.32 8.85
N SER A 96 3.24 -0.24 9.05
CA SER A 96 2.76 -0.79 10.32
C SER A 96 3.20 -2.22 10.57
#